data_AF-A0A1S9DWA9-F1
#
_entry.id   AF-A0A1S9DWA9-F1
#
_cell.length_a   1.000
_cell.length_b   1.000
_cell.length_c   1.000
_cell.angle_alpha   90.00
_cell.angle_beta   90.00
_cell.angle_gamma   90.00
#
_symmetry.space_group_name_H-M   'P 1'
#
loop_
_entity.id
_entity.type
_entity.pdbx_description
1 polymer ?
#
loop_
_entity_poly.entity_id
_entity_poly.type
_entity_poly.pdbx_seq_one_letter_code
_entity_poly.pdbx_strand_id
1 'polypeptide(L)'
;MQRRVIWIDYVCIDQENVAEKNTQVPLMSAIYANATSVLAIISLDNLSDNATDAIDWMKTADMEKGKWKEACRRVNCILSQISMRYERRLAVSLRNVVSFYVNFLFAEYWTRMWTFQEYQSSQGKPPICICGDVEFPAPDESAFGSVFVSVFRRFRKMSSKAEERGRRPQLRNHYKEIERLTIKFHNTLSKVNYMWVSDRQEFFVQDLLRQTSGRKCQNPKDKIYALYGLLPSLREAYPPDYNKSLSQVIFETAKYILNKEHGGLSMLDIFCLREDRLENISIPSWVPDLTATSLVSTGTLGRHSSRFGIAYKIRETVPGRYLEITEDHSVLCLSGRPIGKCRPVFQFASDVKSVLAQIMGVIQMHGYGCHVWNNVWEPENIPLRFVQGCCVFSNHDDAEFDRSTLGSLRTIFETLDMTHQDADTVLETFAEAGFEFLRDLVPRLYNIEVFTIHHMSSVSFGFSEQSVKKDDQVFVNVSQFNMPFVLRHGCGTDYNRGQVYHKLVGFAYVDGICPRTVESNPYLDYVCTVPHEELLLK
;
A
#
# COMPACT_ATOMS: atom_id res chain seq x y z
N MET A 1 -47.60 0.07 17.70
CA MET A 1 -46.22 -0.29 17.27
C MET A 1 -46.33 -1.30 16.15
N GLN A 2 -45.73 -1.02 14.99
CA GLN A 2 -45.65 -1.99 13.90
C GLN A 2 -44.51 -2.96 14.21
N ARG A 3 -44.75 -4.27 14.12
CA ARG A 3 -43.72 -5.29 14.35
C ARG A 3 -42.66 -5.16 13.25
N ARG A 4 -41.40 -4.89 13.64
CA ARG A 4 -40.25 -4.88 12.74
C ARG A 4 -39.53 -6.22 12.82
N VAL A 5 -39.07 -6.71 11.67
CA VAL A 5 -38.15 -7.85 11.58
C VAL A 5 -36.75 -7.28 11.37
N ILE A 6 -35.84 -7.59 12.27
CA ILE A 6 -34.46 -7.11 12.24
C ILE A 6 -33.56 -8.33 12.18
N TRP A 7 -32.59 -8.29 11.26
CA TRP A 7 -31.54 -9.29 11.16
C TRP A 7 -30.22 -8.65 11.58
N ILE A 8 -29.51 -9.31 12.48
CA ILE A 8 -28.19 -8.89 12.98
C ILE A 8 -27.32 -10.13 12.91
N ASP A 9 -26.26 -10.09 12.12
CA ASP A 9 -25.33 -11.21 11.90
C ASP A 9 -24.91 -11.92 13.19
N TYR A 10 -24.48 -11.15 14.19
CA TYR A 10 -24.01 -11.65 15.47
C TYR A 10 -25.10 -12.35 16.31
N VAL A 11 -26.37 -12.01 16.10
CA VAL A 11 -27.51 -12.56 16.86
C VAL A 11 -28.18 -13.71 16.09
N CYS A 12 -28.27 -13.58 14.77
CA CYS A 12 -29.01 -14.49 13.91
C CYS A 12 -28.19 -15.67 13.40
N ILE A 13 -26.85 -15.62 13.53
CA ILE A 13 -25.95 -16.72 13.19
C ILE A 13 -25.28 -17.20 14.48
N ASP A 14 -25.39 -18.50 14.78
CA ASP A 14 -24.60 -19.10 15.86
C ASP A 14 -23.09 -19.03 15.50
N GLN A 15 -22.38 -18.16 16.21
CA GLN A 15 -20.96 -17.89 15.94
C GLN A 15 -20.05 -19.06 16.28
N GLU A 16 -20.51 -19.99 17.12
CA GLU A 16 -19.76 -21.18 17.56
C GLU A 16 -20.04 -22.41 16.68
N ASN A 17 -21.11 -22.38 15.88
CA ASN A 17 -21.48 -23.47 14.99
C ASN A 17 -20.91 -23.29 13.58
N VAL A 18 -19.78 -23.92 13.30
CA VAL A 18 -19.10 -23.87 11.99
C VAL A 18 -19.98 -24.36 10.84
N ALA A 19 -20.78 -25.41 11.05
CA ALA A 19 -21.65 -25.96 10.01
C ALA A 19 -22.76 -24.97 9.61
N GLU A 20 -23.32 -24.27 10.61
CA GLU A 20 -24.27 -23.19 10.37
C GLU A 20 -23.60 -22.02 9.64
N LYS A 21 -22.42 -21.57 10.11
CA LYS A 21 -21.69 -20.46 9.46
C LYS A 21 -21.40 -20.74 7.99
N ASN A 22 -20.96 -21.95 7.66
CA ASN A 22 -20.74 -22.38 6.27
C ASN A 22 -22.00 -22.27 5.39
N THR A 23 -23.19 -22.34 6.00
CA THR A 23 -24.48 -22.19 5.31
C THR A 23 -24.95 -20.74 5.28
N GLN A 24 -24.84 -20.01 6.39
CA GLN A 24 -25.38 -18.65 6.55
C GLN A 24 -24.54 -17.56 5.89
N VAL A 25 -23.21 -17.65 5.98
CA VAL A 25 -22.29 -16.64 5.43
C VAL A 25 -22.49 -16.42 3.91
N PRO A 26 -22.61 -17.47 3.07
CA PRO A 26 -22.95 -17.31 1.66
C PRO A 26 -24.24 -16.51 1.37
N LEU A 27 -25.18 -16.48 2.32
CA LEU A 27 -26.49 -15.84 2.17
C LEU A 27 -26.45 -14.35 2.55
N MET A 28 -25.41 -13.87 3.24
CA MET A 28 -25.34 -12.50 3.76
C MET A 28 -25.53 -11.44 2.66
N SER A 29 -24.88 -11.58 1.50
CA SER A 29 -25.08 -10.62 0.40
C SER A 29 -26.54 -10.55 -0.05
N ALA A 30 -27.20 -11.71 -0.15
CA ALA A 30 -28.61 -11.77 -0.53
C ALA A 30 -29.52 -11.18 0.55
N ILE A 31 -29.20 -11.36 1.84
CA ILE A 31 -29.95 -10.76 2.95
C ILE A 31 -29.85 -9.23 2.88
N TYR A 32 -28.65 -8.67 2.76
CA TYR A 32 -28.46 -7.22 2.66
C TYR A 32 -29.07 -6.63 1.38
N ALA A 33 -28.94 -7.31 0.24
CA ALA A 33 -29.53 -6.87 -1.02
C ALA A 33 -31.06 -6.86 -1.01
N ASN A 34 -31.70 -7.81 -0.31
CA ASN A 34 -33.15 -7.90 -0.22
C ASN A 34 -33.75 -7.17 1.01
N ALA A 35 -32.91 -6.61 1.88
CA ALA A 35 -33.37 -5.88 3.05
C ALA A 35 -34.18 -4.64 2.63
N THR A 36 -35.23 -4.32 3.40
CA THR A 36 -35.99 -3.08 3.17
C THR A 36 -35.10 -1.85 3.36
N SER A 37 -34.21 -1.91 4.34
CA SER A 37 -33.18 -0.90 4.63
C SER A 37 -32.03 -1.57 5.40
N VAL A 38 -30.80 -1.15 5.13
CA VAL A 38 -29.60 -1.53 5.90
C VAL A 38 -29.30 -0.40 6.88
N LEU A 39 -29.08 -0.72 8.15
CA LEU A 39 -28.80 0.27 9.20
C LEU A 39 -27.33 0.18 9.62
N ALA A 40 -26.60 1.30 9.48
CA ALA A 40 -25.24 1.44 9.96
C ALA A 40 -25.26 2.23 11.27
N ILE A 41 -25.03 1.57 12.40
CA ILE A 41 -24.94 2.24 13.70
C ILE A 41 -23.51 2.73 13.88
N ILE A 42 -23.35 4.05 13.90
CA ILE A 42 -22.05 4.71 13.94
C ILE A 42 -21.90 5.41 15.29
N SER A 43 -20.95 4.94 16.10
CA SER A 43 -20.47 5.73 17.24
C SER A 43 -19.45 6.73 16.75
N LEU A 44 -19.80 8.01 16.83
CA LEU A 44 -18.88 9.11 16.59
C LEU A 44 -18.61 9.78 17.93
N ASP A 45 -17.58 9.31 18.63
CA ASP A 45 -17.15 9.91 19.89
C ASP A 45 -16.93 11.43 19.67
N ASN A 46 -17.63 12.26 20.47
CA ASN A 46 -17.58 13.73 20.46
C ASN A 46 -18.33 14.50 19.35
N LEU A 47 -19.32 13.92 18.64
CA LEU A 47 -19.98 14.58 17.50
C LEU A 47 -21.45 14.99 17.67
N SER A 48 -22.05 14.94 18.87
CA SER A 48 -23.46 15.35 19.07
C SER A 48 -23.77 16.74 18.51
N ASP A 49 -22.82 17.67 18.55
CA ASP A 49 -23.02 19.05 18.07
C ASP A 49 -22.70 19.24 16.58
N ASN A 50 -21.94 18.32 15.96
CA ASN A 50 -21.40 18.48 14.61
C ASN A 50 -22.24 17.78 13.52
N ALA A 51 -23.05 16.78 13.88
CA ALA A 51 -23.88 16.04 12.93
C ALA A 51 -24.97 16.91 12.30
N THR A 52 -25.59 17.82 13.07
CA THR A 52 -26.64 18.73 12.59
C THR A 52 -26.15 19.66 11.50
N ASP A 53 -24.99 20.32 11.70
CA ASP A 53 -24.36 21.17 10.69
C ASP A 53 -24.04 20.37 9.40
N ALA A 54 -23.53 19.16 9.54
CA ALA A 54 -23.20 18.31 8.40
C ALA A 54 -24.44 17.85 7.63
N ILE A 55 -25.54 17.56 8.31
CA ILE A 55 -26.79 17.12 7.69
C ILE A 55 -27.55 18.28 7.06
N ASP A 56 -27.58 19.44 7.70
CA ASP A 56 -28.08 20.67 7.07
C ASP A 56 -27.24 21.00 5.83
N TRP A 57 -25.94 20.74 5.87
CA TRP A 57 -25.07 20.85 4.70
C TRP A 57 -25.39 19.82 3.61
N MET A 58 -25.69 18.56 3.96
CA MET A 58 -26.12 17.53 3.00
C MET A 58 -27.44 17.92 2.31
N LYS A 59 -28.43 18.37 3.09
CA LYS A 59 -29.73 18.83 2.58
C LYS A 59 -29.59 20.05 1.66
N THR A 60 -28.68 20.97 1.99
CA THR A 60 -28.41 22.15 1.14
C THR A 60 -27.61 21.81 -0.11
N ALA A 61 -26.72 20.81 -0.07
CA ALA A 61 -26.02 20.29 -1.23
C ALA A 61 -26.95 19.55 -2.21
N ASP A 62 -27.98 18.86 -1.71
CA ASP A 62 -29.04 18.31 -2.57
C ASP A 62 -29.90 19.42 -3.21
N MET A 63 -30.19 20.50 -2.47
CA MET A 63 -30.84 21.69 -3.03
C MET A 63 -30.00 22.43 -4.07
N GLU A 64 -28.67 22.24 -4.09
CA GLU A 64 -27.80 22.84 -5.11
C GLU A 64 -28.04 22.29 -6.52
N LYS A 65 -28.85 21.22 -6.69
CA LYS A 65 -29.37 20.75 -7.98
C LYS A 65 -30.53 21.59 -8.54
N GLY A 66 -31.13 22.53 -7.79
CA GLY A 66 -32.31 23.28 -8.27
C GLY A 66 -32.48 24.70 -7.72
N LYS A 67 -32.16 25.71 -8.55
CA LYS A 67 -32.66 27.11 -8.57
C LYS A 67 -32.67 28.00 -7.29
N TRP A 68 -32.43 27.51 -6.08
CA TRP A 68 -32.38 28.29 -4.82
C TRP A 68 -31.04 28.99 -4.54
N LYS A 69 -30.03 28.68 -5.36
CA LYS A 69 -28.63 29.09 -5.23
C LYS A 69 -28.40 30.60 -5.36
N GLU A 70 -29.25 31.31 -6.09
CA GLU A 70 -29.11 32.77 -6.29
C GLU A 70 -29.80 33.57 -5.19
N ALA A 71 -30.95 33.11 -4.69
CA ALA A 71 -31.71 33.76 -3.62
C ALA A 71 -30.97 33.70 -2.27
N CYS A 72 -30.51 32.51 -1.85
CA CYS A 72 -29.70 32.38 -0.64
C CYS A 72 -28.32 33.03 -0.78
N ARG A 73 -27.74 33.09 -1.99
CA ARG A 73 -26.49 33.85 -2.22
C ARG A 73 -26.67 35.33 -1.98
N ARG A 74 -27.76 35.95 -2.44
CA ARG A 74 -28.01 37.39 -2.20
C ARG A 74 -28.19 37.67 -0.71
N VAL A 75 -29.01 36.88 -0.02
CA VAL A 75 -29.24 37.04 1.43
C VAL A 75 -27.97 36.78 2.25
N ASN A 76 -27.22 35.71 1.97
CA ASN A 76 -25.96 35.42 2.68
C ASN A 76 -24.81 36.35 2.29
N CYS A 77 -24.79 36.92 1.07
CA CYS A 77 -23.81 37.94 0.70
C CYS A 77 -24.07 39.23 1.48
N ILE A 78 -25.33 39.65 1.59
CA ILE A 78 -25.76 40.82 2.39
C ILE A 78 -25.47 40.59 3.89
N LEU A 79 -25.79 39.42 4.44
CA LEU A 79 -25.50 39.10 5.86
C LEU A 79 -23.99 38.95 6.14
N SER A 80 -23.20 38.43 5.20
CA SER A 80 -21.73 38.36 5.29
C SER A 80 -21.02 39.70 5.17
N GLN A 81 -21.72 40.73 4.68
CA GLN A 81 -21.18 42.08 4.59
C GLN A 81 -21.26 42.82 5.93
N ILE A 82 -22.08 42.37 6.89
CA ILE A 82 -22.52 43.25 7.99
C ILE A 82 -22.13 42.79 9.42
N SER A 83 -21.69 41.54 9.69
CA SER A 83 -21.23 41.19 11.07
C SER A 83 -20.11 40.13 11.21
N MET A 84 -19.13 40.38 12.09
CA MET A 84 -18.13 39.38 12.53
C MET A 84 -18.78 38.13 13.14
N ARG A 85 -19.96 38.28 13.76
CA ARG A 85 -20.72 37.16 14.33
C ARG A 85 -21.11 36.14 13.27
N TYR A 86 -21.48 36.61 12.07
CA TYR A 86 -21.81 35.73 10.94
C TYR A 86 -20.56 35.01 10.41
N GLU A 87 -19.45 35.72 10.18
CA GLU A 87 -18.19 35.12 9.72
C GLU A 87 -17.69 34.04 10.69
N ARG A 88 -17.78 34.30 12.00
CA ARG A 88 -17.42 33.33 13.04
C ARG A 88 -18.34 32.11 13.03
N ARG A 89 -19.67 32.29 12.95
CA ARG A 89 -20.62 31.17 12.87
C ARG A 89 -20.39 30.30 11.63
N LEU A 90 -20.15 30.92 10.48
CA LEU A 90 -19.88 30.19 9.24
C LEU A 90 -18.54 29.43 9.30
N ALA A 91 -17.50 30.00 9.92
CA ALA A 91 -16.25 29.31 10.15
C ALA A 91 -16.43 28.08 11.07
N VAL A 92 -17.21 28.22 12.15
CA VAL A 92 -17.55 27.10 13.05
C VAL A 92 -18.31 26.01 12.30
N SER A 93 -19.34 26.36 11.53
CA SER A 93 -20.13 25.38 10.76
C SER A 93 -19.27 24.66 9.71
N LEU A 94 -18.42 25.37 8.96
CA LEU A 94 -17.50 24.72 8.00
C LEU A 94 -16.52 23.76 8.69
N ARG A 95 -15.97 24.15 9.86
CA ARG A 95 -15.13 23.28 10.66
C ARG A 95 -15.90 22.03 11.09
N ASN A 96 -17.13 22.19 11.57
CA ASN A 96 -17.97 21.08 12.03
C ASN A 96 -18.29 20.11 10.88
N VAL A 97 -18.61 20.64 9.69
CA VAL A 97 -18.81 19.84 8.47
C VAL A 97 -17.55 19.01 8.15
N VAL A 98 -16.37 19.64 8.00
CA VAL A 98 -15.14 18.89 7.68
C VAL A 98 -14.82 17.86 8.76
N SER A 99 -14.93 18.25 10.03
CA SER A 99 -14.71 17.36 11.17
C SER A 99 -15.61 16.13 11.11
N PHE A 100 -16.90 16.32 10.86
CA PHE A 100 -17.86 15.23 10.70
C PHE A 100 -17.45 14.29 9.58
N TYR A 101 -17.16 14.79 8.38
CA TYR A 101 -16.80 13.96 7.24
C TYR A 101 -15.47 13.21 7.43
N VAL A 102 -14.47 13.83 8.08
CA VAL A 102 -13.21 13.15 8.46
C VAL A 102 -13.51 12.00 9.44
N ASN A 103 -14.25 12.28 10.52
CA ASN A 103 -14.52 11.28 11.55
C ASN A 103 -15.45 10.18 11.04
N PHE A 104 -16.38 10.50 10.16
CA PHE A 104 -17.23 9.52 9.49
C PHE A 104 -16.39 8.52 8.70
N LEU A 105 -15.40 8.97 7.89
CA LEU A 105 -14.54 8.05 7.13
C LEU A 105 -13.70 7.11 8.02
N PHE A 106 -13.39 7.53 9.24
CA PHE A 106 -12.62 6.75 10.22
C PHE A 106 -13.48 6.05 11.26
N ALA A 107 -14.81 6.15 11.16
CA ALA A 107 -15.67 5.55 12.16
C ALA A 107 -15.45 4.03 12.20
N GLU A 108 -15.42 3.48 13.42
CA GLU A 108 -15.05 2.09 13.64
C GLU A 108 -15.88 1.12 12.80
N TYR A 109 -17.16 1.42 12.59
CA TYR A 109 -18.06 0.67 11.71
C TYR A 109 -17.46 0.44 10.31
N TRP A 110 -16.93 1.48 9.66
CA TRP A 110 -16.36 1.37 8.31
C TRP A 110 -15.01 0.67 8.28
N THR A 111 -14.35 0.54 9.42
CA THR A 111 -13.08 -0.19 9.51
C THR A 111 -13.27 -1.70 9.48
N ARG A 112 -14.48 -2.22 9.71
CA ARG A 112 -14.77 -3.66 9.71
C ARG A 112 -14.82 -4.23 8.30
N MET A 113 -14.41 -5.49 8.13
CA MET A 113 -14.36 -6.16 6.83
C MET A 113 -15.76 -6.37 6.24
N TRP A 114 -16.67 -6.95 7.02
CA TRP A 114 -18.04 -7.27 6.59
C TRP A 114 -18.86 -6.04 6.19
N THR A 115 -18.64 -4.88 6.82
CA THR A 115 -19.38 -3.64 6.49
C THR A 115 -19.11 -3.13 5.08
N PHE A 116 -18.06 -3.60 4.42
CA PHE A 116 -17.84 -3.36 3.00
C PHE A 116 -18.95 -3.99 2.17
N GLN A 117 -19.23 -5.28 2.41
CA GLN A 117 -20.28 -6.01 1.73
C GLN A 117 -21.66 -5.45 2.09
N GLU A 118 -21.89 -5.07 3.36
CA GLU A 118 -23.15 -4.45 3.81
C GLU A 118 -23.47 -3.19 3.01
N TYR A 119 -22.46 -2.34 2.81
CA TYR A 119 -22.59 -1.14 2.03
C TYR A 119 -22.80 -1.43 0.54
N GLN A 120 -21.95 -2.28 -0.04
CA GLN A 120 -21.96 -2.54 -1.48
C GLN A 120 -23.19 -3.34 -1.93
N SER A 121 -23.73 -4.22 -1.08
CA SER A 121 -24.88 -5.07 -1.44
C SER A 121 -26.20 -4.33 -1.41
N SER A 122 -26.30 -3.15 -0.77
CA SER A 122 -27.55 -2.38 -0.69
C SER A 122 -27.85 -1.53 -1.94
N GLN A 123 -27.41 -1.98 -3.12
CA GLN A 123 -27.46 -1.22 -4.36
C GLN A 123 -28.86 -0.63 -4.63
N GLY A 124 -28.89 0.68 -4.92
CA GLY A 124 -30.12 1.46 -5.13
C GLY A 124 -30.72 2.10 -3.88
N LYS A 125 -30.27 1.74 -2.66
CA LYS A 125 -30.63 2.41 -1.40
C LYS A 125 -29.41 2.50 -0.47
N PRO A 126 -28.80 3.69 -0.28
CA PRO A 126 -27.66 3.80 0.62
C PRO A 126 -28.05 3.37 2.04
N PRO A 127 -27.16 2.71 2.80
CA PRO A 127 -27.42 2.38 4.19
C PRO A 127 -27.82 3.61 5.01
N ILE A 128 -28.77 3.47 5.92
CA ILE A 128 -29.17 4.54 6.82
C ILE A 128 -28.17 4.56 7.97
N CYS A 129 -27.39 5.62 8.06
CA CYS A 129 -26.47 5.86 9.16
C CYS A 129 -27.24 6.42 10.35
N ILE A 130 -27.06 5.80 11.51
CA ILE A 130 -27.60 6.24 12.78
C ILE A 130 -26.43 6.65 13.66
N CYS A 131 -26.38 7.93 14.05
CA CYS A 131 -25.35 8.50 14.91
C CYS A 131 -26.00 9.27 16.07
N GLY A 132 -26.10 8.64 17.24
CA GLY A 132 -26.89 9.19 18.35
C GLY A 132 -28.37 9.32 17.94
N ASP A 133 -28.94 10.50 18.11
CA ASP A 133 -30.35 10.79 17.78
C ASP A 133 -30.58 11.19 16.31
N VAL A 134 -29.57 10.97 15.46
CA VAL A 134 -29.52 11.55 14.12
C VAL A 134 -29.43 10.45 13.07
N GLU A 135 -30.34 10.49 12.10
CA GLU A 135 -30.43 9.54 10.99
C GLU A 135 -30.20 10.25 9.64
N PHE A 136 -29.36 9.66 8.78
CA PHE A 136 -29.06 10.19 7.45
C PHE A 136 -28.63 9.06 6.49
N PRO A 137 -28.88 9.18 5.17
CA PRO A 137 -28.36 8.22 4.21
C PRO A 137 -26.83 8.30 4.16
N ALA A 138 -26.16 7.15 4.08
CA ALA A 138 -24.72 7.11 3.92
C ALA A 138 -24.31 7.89 2.66
N PRO A 139 -23.35 8.84 2.74
CA PRO A 139 -22.99 9.65 1.59
C PRO A 139 -22.21 8.81 0.57
N ASP A 140 -22.44 9.03 -0.72
CA ASP A 140 -21.66 8.39 -1.79
C ASP A 140 -20.35 9.16 -2.10
N GLU A 141 -19.48 8.58 -2.92
CA GLU A 141 -18.21 9.21 -3.34
C GLU A 141 -18.40 10.66 -3.85
N SER A 142 -19.46 10.89 -4.62
CA SER A 142 -19.76 12.19 -5.21
C SER A 142 -20.11 13.24 -4.15
N ALA A 143 -20.81 12.83 -3.09
CA ALA A 143 -21.13 13.68 -1.96
C ALA A 143 -19.86 14.12 -1.23
N PHE A 144 -18.91 13.21 -0.97
CA PHE A 144 -17.62 13.55 -0.35
C PHE A 144 -16.79 14.50 -1.22
N GLY A 145 -16.66 14.21 -2.53
CA GLY A 145 -15.94 15.07 -3.47
C GLY A 145 -16.56 16.47 -3.58
N SER A 146 -17.89 16.54 -3.68
CA SER A 146 -18.64 17.80 -3.74
C SER A 146 -18.47 18.64 -2.48
N VAL A 147 -18.54 18.01 -1.30
CA VAL A 147 -18.34 18.68 -0.01
C VAL A 147 -16.93 19.23 0.08
N PHE A 148 -15.91 18.45 -0.29
CA PHE A 148 -14.53 18.92 -0.32
C PHE A 148 -14.37 20.20 -1.13
N VAL A 149 -14.79 20.16 -2.39
CA VAL A 149 -14.65 21.28 -3.34
C VAL A 149 -15.44 22.48 -2.84
N SER A 150 -16.65 22.26 -2.32
CA SER A 150 -17.54 23.33 -1.86
C SER A 150 -17.05 24.02 -0.59
N VAL A 151 -16.64 23.24 0.41
CA VAL A 151 -16.05 23.74 1.66
C VAL A 151 -14.74 24.46 1.37
N PHE A 152 -13.82 23.83 0.63
CA PHE A 152 -12.52 24.42 0.30
C PHE A 152 -12.67 25.75 -0.44
N ARG A 153 -13.54 25.79 -1.45
CA ARG A 153 -13.86 27.01 -2.19
C ARG A 153 -14.46 28.09 -1.29
N ARG A 154 -15.34 27.72 -0.35
CA ARG A 154 -15.98 28.67 0.58
C ARG A 154 -14.96 29.21 1.57
N PHE A 155 -14.14 28.34 2.14
CA PHE A 155 -13.06 28.67 3.05
C PHE A 155 -12.06 29.65 2.42
N ARG A 156 -11.57 29.36 1.21
CA ARG A 156 -10.63 30.22 0.49
C ARG A 156 -11.20 31.63 0.26
N LYS A 157 -12.47 31.73 -0.14
CA LYS A 157 -13.15 33.03 -0.32
C LYS A 157 -13.30 33.79 0.99
N MET A 158 -13.59 33.11 2.10
CA MET A 158 -13.67 33.76 3.41
C MET A 158 -12.31 34.24 3.89
N SER A 159 -11.26 33.44 3.73
CA SER A 159 -9.90 33.79 4.16
C SER A 159 -9.41 35.04 3.42
N SER A 160 -9.59 35.10 2.10
CA SER A 160 -9.22 36.27 1.28
C SER A 160 -10.01 37.53 1.69
N LYS A 161 -11.32 37.43 1.93
CA LYS A 161 -12.11 38.58 2.41
C LYS A 161 -11.73 39.05 3.81
N ALA A 162 -11.39 38.12 4.71
CA ALA A 162 -10.94 38.47 6.05
C ALA A 162 -9.57 39.16 6.03
N GLU A 163 -8.72 38.83 5.07
CA GLU A 163 -7.44 39.51 4.82
C GLU A 163 -7.65 40.93 4.28
N GLU A 164 -8.47 41.10 3.24
CA GLU A 164 -8.86 42.41 2.70
C GLU A 164 -9.46 43.34 3.78
N ARG A 165 -10.21 42.77 4.74
CA ARG A 165 -10.87 43.52 5.83
C ARG A 165 -10.02 43.69 7.09
N GLY A 166 -8.79 43.18 7.13
CA GLY A 166 -7.92 43.22 8.32
C GLY A 166 -8.42 42.39 9.51
N ARG A 167 -9.32 41.41 9.28
CA ARG A 167 -9.97 40.57 10.29
C ARG A 167 -9.33 39.19 10.48
N ARG A 168 -8.33 38.86 9.66
CA ARG A 168 -7.64 37.56 9.68
C ARG A 168 -7.00 37.25 11.05
N PRO A 169 -6.36 38.20 11.77
CA PRO A 169 -5.82 37.93 13.10
C PRO A 169 -6.86 37.46 14.13
N GLN A 170 -8.07 38.02 14.11
CA GLN A 170 -9.15 37.76 15.07
C GLN A 170 -9.82 36.39 14.86
N LEU A 171 -9.72 35.83 13.65
CA LEU A 171 -10.28 34.52 13.27
C LEU A 171 -9.19 33.47 13.00
N ARG A 172 -7.92 33.80 13.28
CA ARG A 172 -6.73 33.00 12.92
C ARG A 172 -6.83 31.54 13.37
N ASN A 173 -7.33 31.29 14.58
CA ASN A 173 -7.43 29.94 15.12
C ASN A 173 -8.42 29.08 14.33
N HIS A 174 -9.61 29.62 14.01
CA HIS A 174 -10.60 28.92 13.19
C HIS A 174 -10.08 28.66 11.77
N TYR A 175 -9.38 29.63 11.16
CA TYR A 175 -8.78 29.44 9.84
C TYR A 175 -7.74 28.32 9.84
N LYS A 176 -6.80 28.33 10.79
CA LYS A 176 -5.78 27.28 10.93
C LYS A 176 -6.40 25.89 11.15
N GLU A 177 -7.44 25.81 11.96
CA GLU A 177 -8.11 24.55 12.26
C GLU A 177 -8.82 23.97 11.02
N ILE A 178 -9.58 24.80 10.29
CA ILE A 178 -10.24 24.36 9.05
C ILE A 178 -9.21 23.96 7.99
N GLU A 179 -8.12 24.71 7.84
CA GLU A 179 -7.04 24.38 6.91
C GLU A 179 -6.42 23.02 7.25
N ARG A 180 -6.06 22.78 8.52
CA ARG A 180 -5.56 21.48 9.00
C ARG A 180 -6.54 20.35 8.74
N LEU A 181 -7.82 20.54 9.08
CA LEU A 181 -8.86 19.53 8.87
C LEU A 181 -9.10 19.26 7.39
N THR A 182 -9.02 20.28 6.53
CA THR A 182 -9.22 20.13 5.08
C THR A 182 -8.05 19.39 4.43
N ILE A 183 -6.81 19.67 4.86
CA ILE A 183 -5.62 18.91 4.45
C ILE A 183 -5.75 17.45 4.93
N LYS A 184 -6.10 17.24 6.20
CA LYS A 184 -6.35 15.89 6.75
C LYS A 184 -7.42 15.16 5.94
N PHE A 185 -8.53 15.82 5.64
CA PHE A 185 -9.62 15.26 4.86
C PHE A 185 -9.18 14.91 3.44
N HIS A 186 -8.46 15.80 2.74
CA HIS A 186 -7.93 15.53 1.41
C HIS A 186 -7.01 14.31 1.39
N ASN A 187 -6.04 14.28 2.32
CA ASN A 187 -5.09 13.17 2.48
C ASN A 187 -5.76 11.87 2.91
N THR A 188 -6.95 11.95 3.51
CA THR A 188 -7.75 10.80 3.90
C THR A 188 -8.60 10.33 2.72
N LEU A 189 -9.30 11.22 2.04
CA LEU A 189 -10.16 10.88 0.91
C LEU A 189 -9.37 10.16 -0.19
N SER A 190 -8.13 10.58 -0.45
CA SER A 190 -7.23 9.87 -1.38
C SER A 190 -6.87 8.44 -0.94
N LYS A 191 -6.91 8.15 0.37
CA LYS A 191 -6.70 6.81 0.95
C LYS A 191 -7.99 5.99 1.07
N VAL A 192 -9.16 6.65 1.05
CA VAL A 192 -10.47 6.03 1.26
C VAL A 192 -11.23 5.82 -0.07
N ASN A 193 -10.51 5.86 -1.20
CA ASN A 193 -10.96 5.38 -2.51
C ASN A 193 -11.36 3.88 -2.53
N TYR A 194 -11.43 3.27 -1.35
CA TYR A 194 -11.65 1.87 -1.02
C TYR A 194 -12.98 1.62 -0.28
N MET A 195 -13.74 2.68 0.04
CA MET A 195 -15.09 2.54 0.59
C MET A 195 -16.13 2.30 -0.50
N TRP A 196 -15.90 2.89 -1.68
CA TRP A 196 -16.85 2.92 -2.78
C TRP A 196 -16.34 2.09 -3.94
N VAL A 197 -17.24 1.39 -4.61
CA VAL A 197 -16.93 0.70 -5.85
C VAL A 197 -17.96 1.17 -6.88
N SER A 198 -17.50 1.49 -8.09
CA SER A 198 -18.38 1.95 -9.17
C SER A 198 -19.27 0.80 -9.65
N ASP A 199 -20.58 1.06 -9.80
CA ASP A 199 -21.63 0.10 -10.17
C ASP A 199 -21.45 -0.56 -11.57
N ARG A 200 -20.38 -0.28 -12.30
CA ARG A 200 -20.30 -0.55 -13.75
C ARG A 200 -19.24 -1.58 -14.19
N GLN A 201 -18.60 -2.33 -13.31
CA GLN A 201 -17.55 -3.26 -13.72
C GLN A 201 -17.59 -4.62 -13.03
N GLU A 202 -17.19 -5.66 -13.76
CA GLU A 202 -16.75 -6.93 -13.17
C GLU A 202 -15.58 -6.64 -12.23
N PHE A 203 -15.66 -7.16 -11.00
CA PHE A 203 -14.61 -6.95 -10.01
C PHE A 203 -13.53 -8.00 -10.13
N PHE A 204 -12.28 -7.55 -10.12
CA PHE A 204 -11.13 -8.42 -9.90
C PHE A 204 -10.90 -8.62 -8.41
N VAL A 205 -10.63 -9.86 -8.01
CA VAL A 205 -10.30 -10.30 -6.67
C VAL A 205 -9.12 -9.50 -6.13
N GLN A 206 -8.06 -9.35 -6.95
CA GLN A 206 -6.87 -8.58 -6.55
C GLN A 206 -7.19 -7.12 -6.21
N ASP A 207 -8.12 -6.49 -6.94
CA ASP A 207 -8.51 -5.11 -6.69
C ASP A 207 -9.30 -5.00 -5.38
N LEU A 208 -10.30 -5.86 -5.16
CA LEU A 208 -11.09 -5.83 -3.92
C LEU A 208 -10.24 -6.14 -2.69
N LEU A 209 -9.32 -7.11 -2.77
CA LEU A 209 -8.37 -7.40 -1.69
C LEU A 209 -7.46 -6.19 -1.41
N ARG A 210 -6.96 -5.53 -2.46
CA ARG A 210 -6.16 -4.31 -2.32
C ARG A 210 -6.94 -3.19 -1.63
N GLN A 211 -8.18 -2.96 -2.05
CA GLN A 211 -9.04 -1.92 -1.51
C GLN A 211 -9.38 -2.19 -0.04
N THR A 212 -9.70 -3.43 0.30
CA THR A 212 -10.11 -3.81 1.65
C THR A 212 -8.97 -4.20 2.60
N SER A 213 -7.72 -4.15 2.13
CA SER A 213 -6.52 -4.53 2.90
C SER A 213 -6.47 -3.91 4.30
N GLY A 214 -6.79 -2.63 4.45
CA GLY A 214 -6.80 -1.92 5.74
C GLY A 214 -7.96 -2.26 6.68
N ARG A 215 -8.96 -3.03 6.26
CA ARG A 215 -10.13 -3.37 7.08
C ARG A 215 -9.81 -4.44 8.13
N LYS A 216 -10.53 -4.45 9.24
CA LYS A 216 -10.32 -5.34 10.39
C LYS A 216 -11.34 -6.50 10.36
N CYS A 217 -10.89 -7.67 10.75
CA CYS A 217 -11.72 -8.85 10.95
C CYS A 217 -11.15 -9.69 12.10
N GLN A 218 -12.01 -10.40 12.81
CA GLN A 218 -11.58 -11.30 13.89
C GLN A 218 -11.04 -12.62 13.32
N ASN A 219 -11.74 -13.20 12.34
CA ASN A 219 -11.25 -14.36 11.62
C ASN A 219 -10.48 -13.90 10.37
N PRO A 220 -9.21 -14.27 10.18
CA PRO A 220 -8.43 -13.84 9.01
C PRO A 220 -9.01 -14.34 7.67
N LYS A 221 -9.79 -15.43 7.66
CA LYS A 221 -10.46 -15.92 6.43
C LYS A 221 -11.50 -14.93 5.89
N ASP A 222 -12.05 -14.09 6.77
CA ASP A 222 -13.07 -13.10 6.38
C ASP A 222 -12.51 -12.00 5.48
N LYS A 223 -11.17 -11.83 5.43
CA LYS A 223 -10.51 -10.99 4.42
C LYS A 223 -10.89 -11.39 2.99
N ILE A 224 -11.17 -12.66 2.77
CA ILE A 224 -11.53 -13.22 1.47
C ILE A 224 -13.05 -13.49 1.43
N TYR A 225 -13.59 -14.19 2.43
CA TYR A 225 -15.00 -14.61 2.42
C TYR A 225 -16.00 -13.45 2.43
N ALA A 226 -15.68 -12.31 3.05
CA ALA A 226 -16.56 -11.14 3.00
C ALA A 226 -16.72 -10.57 1.58
N LEU A 227 -15.80 -10.87 0.67
CA LEU A 227 -15.84 -10.40 -0.72
C LEU A 227 -16.64 -11.34 -1.64
N TYR A 228 -17.01 -12.54 -1.18
CA TYR A 228 -17.71 -13.54 -2.01
C TYR A 228 -19.09 -13.07 -2.50
N GLY A 229 -19.72 -12.13 -1.79
CA GLY A 229 -20.95 -11.49 -2.25
C GLY A 229 -20.79 -10.67 -3.54
N LEU A 230 -19.58 -10.15 -3.77
CA LEU A 230 -19.21 -9.35 -4.94
C LEU A 230 -18.47 -10.18 -6.00
N LEU A 231 -18.04 -11.39 -5.64
CA LEU A 231 -17.23 -12.29 -6.47
C LEU A 231 -17.92 -13.66 -6.62
N PRO A 232 -19.09 -13.74 -7.30
CA PRO A 232 -19.86 -14.98 -7.40
C PRO A 232 -19.07 -16.12 -8.04
N SER A 233 -18.27 -15.84 -9.08
CA SER A 233 -17.44 -16.84 -9.77
C SER A 233 -16.35 -17.43 -8.88
N LEU A 234 -15.74 -16.64 -7.98
CA LEU A 234 -14.77 -17.14 -6.99
C LEU A 234 -15.49 -18.02 -5.95
N ARG A 235 -16.64 -17.56 -5.46
CA ARG A 235 -17.47 -18.29 -4.49
C ARG A 235 -17.94 -19.64 -5.03
N GLU A 236 -18.32 -19.71 -6.30
CA GLU A 236 -18.75 -20.94 -6.96
C GLU A 236 -17.60 -21.93 -7.14
N ALA A 237 -16.42 -21.43 -7.55
CA ALA A 237 -15.23 -22.26 -7.69
C ALA A 237 -14.71 -22.79 -6.34
N TYR A 238 -14.76 -21.95 -5.30
CA TYR A 238 -14.28 -22.26 -3.96
C TYR A 238 -15.28 -21.78 -2.90
N PRO A 239 -16.31 -22.58 -2.58
CA PRO A 239 -17.29 -22.22 -1.55
C PRO A 239 -16.64 -21.97 -0.18
N PRO A 240 -17.21 -21.06 0.63
CA PRO A 240 -16.64 -20.75 1.93
C PRO A 240 -16.78 -21.94 2.85
N ASP A 241 -15.68 -22.33 3.49
CA ASP A 241 -15.63 -23.41 4.45
C ASP A 241 -14.68 -23.06 5.58
N TYR A 242 -15.26 -22.73 6.72
CA TYR A 242 -14.54 -22.36 7.93
C TYR A 242 -13.76 -23.52 8.56
N ASN A 243 -13.92 -24.77 8.09
CA ASN A 243 -13.05 -25.89 8.47
C ASN A 243 -11.68 -25.87 7.76
N LYS A 244 -11.57 -25.21 6.59
CA LYS A 244 -10.29 -25.12 5.86
C LYS A 244 -9.26 -24.34 6.65
N SER A 245 -7.98 -24.69 6.51
CA SER A 245 -6.91 -23.85 7.06
C SER A 245 -6.86 -22.50 6.33
N LEU A 246 -6.33 -21.47 6.97
CA LEU A 246 -6.15 -20.17 6.32
C LEU A 246 -5.29 -20.30 5.05
N SER A 247 -4.20 -21.07 5.12
CA SER A 247 -3.30 -21.33 3.98
C SER A 247 -4.04 -21.93 2.80
N GLN A 248 -4.97 -22.87 3.03
CA GLN A 248 -5.77 -23.45 1.95
C GLN A 248 -6.65 -22.39 1.27
N VAL A 249 -7.31 -21.52 2.04
CA VAL A 249 -8.16 -20.44 1.49
C VAL A 249 -7.33 -19.45 0.68
N ILE A 250 -6.15 -19.05 1.18
CA ILE A 250 -5.22 -18.18 0.46
C ILE A 250 -4.76 -18.85 -0.84
N PHE A 251 -4.40 -20.14 -0.80
CA PHE A 251 -3.95 -20.87 -1.98
C PHE A 251 -5.03 -21.00 -3.05
N GLU A 252 -6.25 -21.38 -2.66
CA GLU A 252 -7.41 -21.48 -3.57
C GLU A 252 -7.71 -20.13 -4.23
N THR A 253 -7.61 -19.04 -3.46
CA THR A 253 -7.82 -17.68 -3.96
C THR A 253 -6.72 -17.24 -4.93
N ALA A 254 -5.44 -17.50 -4.59
CA ALA A 254 -4.31 -17.24 -5.46
C ALA A 254 -4.41 -18.03 -6.77
N LYS A 255 -4.79 -19.31 -6.67
CA LYS A 255 -5.05 -20.18 -7.83
C LYS A 255 -6.18 -19.64 -8.71
N TYR A 256 -7.24 -19.09 -8.12
CA TYR A 256 -8.30 -18.45 -8.88
C TYR A 256 -7.79 -17.22 -9.65
N ILE A 257 -7.11 -16.29 -8.96
CA ILE A 257 -6.55 -15.05 -9.54
C ILE A 257 -5.67 -15.40 -10.74
N LEU A 258 -4.75 -16.34 -10.54
CA LEU A 258 -3.76 -16.72 -11.55
C LEU A 258 -4.40 -17.30 -12.83
N ASN A 259 -5.53 -17.99 -12.70
CA ASN A 259 -6.21 -18.67 -13.81
C ASN A 259 -7.27 -17.84 -14.51
N LYS A 260 -7.98 -16.98 -13.76
CA LYS A 260 -9.19 -16.31 -14.24
C LYS A 260 -8.98 -14.83 -14.51
N GLU A 261 -7.97 -14.20 -13.90
CA GLU A 261 -7.73 -12.77 -14.06
C GLU A 261 -6.58 -12.51 -15.02
N HIS A 262 -6.78 -11.56 -15.93
CA HIS A 262 -5.72 -11.08 -16.80
C HIS A 262 -4.61 -10.45 -15.96
N GLY A 263 -3.38 -10.94 -16.09
CA GLY A 263 -2.25 -10.45 -15.31
C GLY A 263 -2.26 -10.91 -13.86
N GLY A 264 -2.85 -12.07 -13.54
CA GLY A 264 -2.92 -12.60 -12.18
C GLY A 264 -1.57 -12.68 -11.43
N LEU A 265 -0.44 -12.82 -12.15
CA LEU A 265 0.90 -12.72 -11.53
C LEU A 265 1.19 -11.38 -10.84
N SER A 266 0.52 -10.30 -11.24
CA SER A 266 0.68 -8.98 -10.63
C SER A 266 0.31 -8.96 -9.14
N MET A 267 -0.38 -9.99 -8.64
CA MET A 267 -0.57 -10.21 -7.21
C MET A 267 0.75 -10.22 -6.42
N LEU A 268 1.86 -10.67 -7.01
CA LEU A 268 3.19 -10.66 -6.37
C LEU A 268 3.81 -9.27 -6.28
N ASP A 269 3.38 -8.34 -7.13
CA ASP A 269 3.76 -6.92 -7.06
C ASP A 269 2.86 -6.13 -6.10
N ILE A 270 1.66 -6.65 -5.80
CA ILE A 270 0.62 -5.96 -5.01
C ILE A 270 0.65 -6.38 -3.54
N PHE A 271 0.85 -7.67 -3.26
CA PHE A 271 0.73 -8.24 -1.92
C PHE A 271 2.10 -8.65 -1.36
N CYS A 272 2.23 -8.60 -0.03
CA CYS A 272 3.43 -9.06 0.66
C CYS A 272 3.67 -10.55 0.43
N LEU A 273 4.92 -10.97 0.38
CA LEU A 273 5.27 -12.39 0.50
C LEU A 273 5.01 -12.87 1.94
N ARG A 274 4.51 -14.11 2.08
CA ARG A 274 4.25 -14.71 3.40
C ARG A 274 5.55 -14.93 4.16
N GLU A 275 5.64 -14.54 5.43
CA GLU A 275 6.85 -14.73 6.25
C GLU A 275 7.27 -16.20 6.33
N ASP A 276 6.30 -17.10 6.43
CA ASP A 276 6.48 -18.55 6.57
C ASP A 276 6.76 -19.28 5.25
N ARG A 277 6.85 -18.59 4.10
CA ARG A 277 6.89 -19.21 2.76
C ARG A 277 8.07 -20.17 2.54
N LEU A 278 9.15 -20.00 3.29
CA LEU A 278 10.36 -20.82 3.14
C LEU A 278 10.30 -22.08 4.02
N GLU A 279 9.55 -22.05 5.11
CA GLU A 279 9.36 -23.13 6.07
C GLU A 279 8.09 -23.94 5.79
N ASN A 280 6.99 -23.26 5.47
CA ASN A 280 5.67 -23.85 5.29
C ASN A 280 5.52 -24.50 3.91
N ILE A 281 5.56 -25.83 3.89
CA ILE A 281 5.42 -26.65 2.68
C ILE A 281 3.97 -26.94 2.26
N SER A 282 2.98 -26.55 3.06
CA SER A 282 1.57 -26.84 2.77
C SER A 282 0.97 -25.99 1.64
N ILE A 283 1.65 -24.90 1.29
CA ILE A 283 1.24 -23.93 0.29
C ILE A 283 2.50 -23.41 -0.42
N PRO A 284 2.48 -23.23 -1.75
CA PRO A 284 3.69 -22.90 -2.49
C PRO A 284 4.36 -21.58 -2.10
N SER A 285 5.69 -21.53 -2.20
CA SER A 285 6.46 -20.34 -1.76
C SER A 285 6.17 -19.08 -2.57
N TRP A 286 5.70 -19.23 -3.81
CA TRP A 286 5.29 -18.13 -4.67
C TRP A 286 3.96 -17.51 -4.25
N VAL A 287 3.14 -18.16 -3.43
CA VAL A 287 1.84 -17.62 -3.02
C VAL A 287 2.04 -16.49 -1.98
N PRO A 288 1.56 -15.26 -2.25
CA PRO A 288 1.70 -14.14 -1.33
C PRO A 288 0.66 -14.21 -0.19
N ASP A 289 0.81 -13.34 0.80
CA ASP A 289 -0.18 -13.14 1.85
C ASP A 289 -1.30 -12.22 1.37
N LEU A 290 -2.41 -12.84 0.95
CA LEU A 290 -3.62 -12.13 0.50
C LEU A 290 -4.42 -11.50 1.65
N THR A 291 -4.03 -11.73 2.90
CA THR A 291 -4.72 -11.23 4.09
C THR A 291 -4.02 -10.06 4.78
N ALA A 292 -2.80 -9.74 4.34
CA ALA A 292 -1.97 -8.69 4.90
C ALA A 292 -2.66 -7.31 4.86
N THR A 293 -2.54 -6.56 5.97
CA THR A 293 -3.07 -5.19 6.08
C THR A 293 -2.16 -4.14 5.46
N SER A 294 -0.88 -4.45 5.27
CA SER A 294 0.06 -3.62 4.53
C SER A 294 0.25 -4.22 3.14
N LEU A 295 0.14 -3.39 2.10
CA LEU A 295 0.46 -3.76 0.73
C LEU A 295 1.94 -3.47 0.51
N VAL A 296 2.74 -4.52 0.61
CA VAL A 296 4.20 -4.56 0.53
C VAL A 296 4.93 -3.70 1.58
N SER A 297 6.13 -4.14 1.97
CA SER A 297 6.91 -3.49 3.02
C SER A 297 7.39 -2.11 2.55
N THR A 298 7.32 -1.12 3.44
CA THR A 298 7.69 0.29 3.25
C THR A 298 6.73 1.17 2.44
N GLY A 299 5.52 1.35 2.96
CA GLY A 299 4.99 2.69 3.26
C GLY A 299 4.82 3.69 2.10
N THR A 300 4.18 3.31 0.99
CA THR A 300 3.29 4.18 0.18
C THR A 300 2.53 3.35 -0.85
N LEU A 301 1.25 3.64 -1.04
CA LEU A 301 0.43 3.06 -2.10
C LEU A 301 1.14 3.19 -3.46
N GLY A 302 1.49 2.05 -4.05
CA GLY A 302 1.86 1.93 -5.45
C GLY A 302 3.35 1.71 -5.69
N ARG A 303 3.63 0.55 -6.28
CA ARG A 303 4.73 0.28 -7.22
C ARG A 303 6.09 -0.16 -6.63
N HIS A 304 6.15 -1.40 -6.14
CA HIS A 304 7.42 -2.16 -6.12
C HIS A 304 8.07 -2.16 -7.51
N SER A 305 7.27 -2.39 -8.56
CA SER A 305 7.71 -2.36 -9.95
C SER A 305 8.30 -1.02 -10.44
N SER A 306 7.96 0.12 -9.83
CA SER A 306 8.62 1.40 -10.17
C SER A 306 9.84 1.71 -9.31
N ARG A 307 9.92 1.19 -8.08
CA ARG A 307 11.10 1.32 -7.22
C ARG A 307 12.29 0.56 -7.79
N PHE A 308 12.06 -0.68 -8.20
CA PHE A 308 13.14 -1.61 -8.60
C PHE A 308 12.96 -2.13 -10.02
N GLY A 309 12.46 -1.29 -10.93
CA GLY A 309 12.22 -1.69 -12.31
C GLY A 309 13.41 -2.42 -12.93
N ILE A 310 13.25 -3.02 -14.11
CA ILE A 310 14.39 -3.52 -14.88
C ILE A 310 14.66 -2.55 -16.03
N ALA A 311 15.94 -2.29 -16.31
CA ALA A 311 16.40 -1.48 -17.44
C ALA A 311 15.77 -1.92 -18.76
N TYR A 312 15.41 -0.95 -19.61
CA TYR A 312 14.69 -1.19 -20.85
C TYR A 312 15.45 -2.13 -21.81
N LYS A 313 16.78 -2.10 -21.79
CA LYS A 313 17.65 -2.95 -22.63
C LYS A 313 17.41 -4.46 -22.44
N ILE A 314 17.10 -4.91 -21.22
CA ILE A 314 16.78 -6.32 -20.98
C ILE A 314 15.40 -6.68 -21.55
N ARG A 315 14.47 -5.71 -21.60
CA ARG A 315 13.08 -5.93 -22.01
C ARG A 315 12.96 -6.37 -23.47
N GLU A 316 13.83 -5.89 -24.34
CA GLU A 316 13.81 -6.21 -25.77
C GLU A 316 14.29 -7.64 -26.07
N THR A 317 14.83 -8.37 -25.08
CA THR A 317 15.54 -9.64 -25.31
C THR A 317 14.74 -10.90 -24.97
N VAL A 318 13.43 -10.78 -24.66
CA VAL A 318 12.66 -11.90 -24.09
C VAL A 318 11.77 -12.59 -25.13
N PRO A 319 11.91 -13.92 -25.31
CA PRO A 319 10.97 -14.70 -26.11
C PRO A 319 9.59 -14.71 -25.44
N GLY A 320 8.51 -14.53 -26.20
CA GLY A 320 7.12 -14.49 -25.71
C GLY A 320 6.57 -15.83 -25.21
N ARG A 321 7.34 -16.64 -24.46
CA ARG A 321 6.79 -17.81 -23.77
C ARG A 321 5.99 -17.36 -22.56
N TYR A 322 4.72 -17.73 -22.57
CA TYR A 322 3.75 -17.41 -21.53
C TYR A 322 3.88 -18.39 -20.36
N LEU A 323 3.39 -17.92 -19.21
CA LEU A 323 3.26 -18.67 -17.95
C LEU A 323 2.73 -20.09 -18.18
N GLU A 324 3.45 -21.10 -17.70
CA GLU A 324 2.93 -22.46 -17.59
C GLU A 324 2.78 -22.83 -16.12
N ILE A 325 1.67 -23.46 -15.77
CA ILE A 325 1.38 -23.89 -14.40
C ILE A 325 0.97 -25.36 -14.49
N THR A 326 1.41 -26.13 -13.50
CA THR A 326 0.99 -27.52 -13.33
C THR A 326 -0.53 -27.64 -13.12
N GLU A 327 -1.14 -28.77 -13.48
CA GLU A 327 -2.60 -28.96 -13.35
C GLU A 327 -3.09 -28.80 -11.90
N ASP A 328 -2.29 -29.18 -10.91
CA ASP A 328 -2.59 -28.99 -9.50
C ASP A 328 -2.36 -27.54 -9.02
N HIS A 329 -1.60 -26.77 -9.80
CA HIS A 329 -1.15 -25.40 -9.55
C HIS A 329 -0.23 -25.27 -8.34
N SER A 330 0.44 -26.36 -7.97
CA SER A 330 1.44 -26.33 -6.90
C SER A 330 2.77 -25.76 -7.40
N VAL A 331 3.05 -25.92 -8.69
CA VAL A 331 4.29 -25.47 -9.32
C VAL A 331 4.00 -24.40 -10.38
N LEU A 332 4.63 -23.24 -10.20
CA LEU A 332 4.64 -22.13 -11.13
C LEU A 332 5.89 -22.23 -12.01
N CYS A 333 5.70 -22.44 -13.32
CA CYS A 333 6.80 -22.44 -14.28
C CYS A 333 7.06 -21.02 -14.78
N LEU A 334 8.31 -20.59 -14.61
CA LEU A 334 8.82 -19.31 -15.04
C LEU A 334 9.97 -19.54 -16.02
N SER A 335 10.25 -18.54 -16.85
CA SER A 335 11.54 -18.44 -17.52
C SER A 335 12.35 -17.33 -16.87
N GLY A 336 13.67 -17.29 -17.06
CA GLY A 336 14.46 -16.16 -16.56
C GLY A 336 15.94 -16.33 -16.79
N ARG A 337 16.69 -15.23 -16.71
CA ARG A 337 18.15 -15.25 -16.84
C ARG A 337 18.78 -15.36 -15.45
N PRO A 338 19.60 -16.38 -15.17
CA PRO A 338 20.37 -16.48 -13.92
C PRO A 338 21.52 -15.48 -13.92
N ILE A 339 21.39 -14.38 -13.17
CA ILE A 339 22.42 -13.32 -13.19
C ILE A 339 23.51 -13.49 -12.10
N GLY A 340 23.37 -14.49 -11.23
CA GLY A 340 24.43 -14.93 -10.32
C GLY A 340 23.96 -15.46 -8.97
N LYS A 341 24.94 -15.94 -8.18
CA LYS A 341 24.73 -16.44 -6.82
C LYS A 341 25.05 -15.37 -5.77
N CYS A 342 24.22 -15.31 -4.74
CA CYS A 342 24.31 -14.38 -3.64
C CYS A 342 25.41 -14.76 -2.66
N ARG A 343 26.14 -13.76 -2.19
CA ARG A 343 27.02 -13.83 -1.02
C ARG A 343 26.67 -12.66 -0.09
N PRO A 344 25.97 -12.92 1.03
CA PRO A 344 25.66 -11.92 2.03
C PRO A 344 26.91 -11.16 2.48
N VAL A 345 26.80 -9.84 2.61
CA VAL A 345 27.87 -8.95 3.09
C VAL A 345 27.55 -8.50 4.51
N PHE A 346 26.40 -7.87 4.70
CA PHE A 346 25.86 -7.51 6.01
C PHE A 346 24.35 -7.26 5.92
N GLN A 347 23.69 -7.33 7.07
CA GLN A 347 22.32 -6.87 7.23
C GLN A 347 22.32 -5.50 7.90
N PHE A 348 21.53 -4.56 7.40
CA PHE A 348 21.35 -3.27 8.05
C PHE A 348 20.76 -3.44 9.45
N ALA A 349 21.30 -2.71 10.41
CA ALA A 349 20.81 -2.70 11.78
C ALA A 349 19.39 -2.12 11.89
N SER A 350 18.78 -2.25 13.06
CA SER A 350 17.43 -1.74 13.35
C SER A 350 17.43 -0.43 14.14
N ASP A 351 18.53 0.32 14.11
CA ASP A 351 18.68 1.62 14.75
C ASP A 351 19.38 2.63 13.84
N VAL A 352 19.09 3.91 14.05
CA VAL A 352 19.55 5.01 13.19
C VAL A 352 21.07 5.06 13.08
N LYS A 353 21.78 4.96 14.21
CA LYS A 353 23.22 5.20 14.26
C LYS A 353 23.99 4.09 13.56
N SER A 354 23.62 2.83 13.82
CA SER A 354 24.29 1.70 13.18
C SER A 354 24.03 1.64 11.69
N VAL A 355 22.83 1.98 11.21
CA VAL A 355 22.57 2.10 9.77
C VAL A 355 23.43 3.20 9.13
N LEU A 356 23.50 4.38 9.74
CA LEU A 356 24.35 5.47 9.24
C LEU A 356 25.84 5.08 9.24
N ALA A 357 26.31 4.37 10.26
CA ALA A 357 27.67 3.85 10.32
C ALA A 357 27.94 2.81 9.22
N GLN A 358 26.97 1.95 8.89
CA GLN A 358 27.07 0.98 7.78
C GLN A 358 27.13 1.69 6.42
N ILE A 359 26.29 2.71 6.19
CA ILE A 359 26.34 3.56 4.99
C ILE A 359 27.71 4.24 4.87
N MET A 360 28.19 4.83 5.98
CA MET A 360 29.50 5.48 6.04
C MET A 360 30.64 4.52 5.69
N GLY A 361 30.60 3.29 6.22
CA GLY A 361 31.60 2.27 5.94
C GLY A 361 31.72 1.94 4.45
N VAL A 362 30.60 1.89 3.71
CA VAL A 362 30.62 1.71 2.26
C VAL A 362 31.09 2.97 1.54
N ILE A 363 30.67 4.17 1.97
CA ILE A 363 31.09 5.44 1.35
C ILE A 363 32.60 5.65 1.45
N GLN A 364 33.20 5.30 2.58
CA GLN A 364 34.62 5.48 2.83
C GLN A 364 35.48 4.44 2.13
N MET A 365 34.94 3.26 1.76
CA MET A 365 35.70 2.16 1.13
C MET A 365 36.98 1.78 1.90
N HIS A 366 37.02 2.06 3.21
CA HIS A 366 38.16 1.83 4.08
C HIS A 366 37.75 0.90 5.24
N GLY A 367 38.71 0.16 5.79
CA GLY A 367 38.48 -0.77 6.89
C GLY A 367 38.34 -2.24 6.48
N TYR A 368 38.01 -3.10 7.46
CA TYR A 368 37.90 -4.54 7.27
C TYR A 368 36.66 -4.87 6.42
N GLY A 369 36.82 -5.62 5.33
CA GLY A 369 35.73 -6.00 4.43
C GLY A 369 35.60 -5.16 3.15
N CYS A 370 36.37 -4.08 2.97
CA CYS A 370 36.31 -3.27 1.73
C CYS A 370 36.67 -4.08 0.47
N HIS A 371 37.48 -5.13 0.62
CA HIS A 371 37.88 -6.04 -0.46
C HIS A 371 36.71 -6.79 -1.10
N VAL A 372 35.56 -6.91 -0.42
CA VAL A 372 34.34 -7.53 -0.97
C VAL A 372 33.86 -6.78 -2.22
N TRP A 373 34.12 -5.48 -2.27
CA TRP A 373 33.71 -4.58 -3.34
C TRP A 373 34.67 -4.54 -4.52
N ASN A 374 35.91 -5.01 -4.38
CA ASN A 374 36.97 -4.88 -5.39
C ASN A 374 36.65 -5.55 -6.74
N ASN A 375 35.81 -6.59 -6.71
CA ASN A 375 35.44 -7.35 -7.91
C ASN A 375 34.12 -6.89 -8.53
N VAL A 376 33.38 -6.01 -7.84
CA VAL A 376 32.15 -5.43 -8.38
C VAL A 376 32.52 -4.52 -9.55
N TRP A 377 31.72 -4.51 -10.61
CA TRP A 377 31.96 -3.70 -11.80
C TRP A 377 32.13 -2.21 -11.44
N GLU A 378 33.15 -1.55 -12.00
CA GLU A 378 33.54 -0.15 -11.67
C GLU A 378 33.60 0.12 -10.15
N PRO A 379 34.57 -0.48 -9.43
CA PRO A 379 34.60 -0.43 -7.98
C PRO A 379 34.76 0.99 -7.40
N GLU A 380 35.39 1.89 -8.15
CA GLU A 380 35.57 3.30 -7.81
C GLU A 380 34.24 4.08 -7.70
N ASN A 381 33.18 3.59 -8.33
CA ASN A 381 31.86 4.24 -8.35
C ASN A 381 30.87 3.63 -7.34
N ILE A 382 31.27 2.59 -6.59
CA ILE A 382 30.41 1.88 -5.63
C ILE A 382 29.80 2.80 -4.57
N PRO A 383 30.54 3.71 -3.90
CA PRO A 383 29.95 4.64 -2.93
C PRO A 383 28.73 5.39 -3.48
N LEU A 384 28.80 5.86 -4.73
CA LEU A 384 27.71 6.58 -5.37
C LEU A 384 26.53 5.65 -5.65
N ARG A 385 26.78 4.52 -6.32
CA ARG A 385 25.73 3.57 -6.71
C ARG A 385 25.05 2.92 -5.51
N PHE A 386 25.80 2.68 -4.43
CA PHE A 386 25.27 2.12 -3.19
C PHE A 386 24.27 3.07 -2.53
N VAL A 387 24.60 4.36 -2.41
CA VAL A 387 23.68 5.35 -1.83
C VAL A 387 22.48 5.57 -2.74
N GLN A 388 22.68 5.65 -4.06
CA GLN A 388 21.58 5.72 -5.04
C GLN A 388 20.64 4.49 -4.92
N GLY A 389 21.19 3.30 -4.78
CA GLY A 389 20.41 2.08 -4.55
C GLY A 389 19.68 2.07 -3.21
N CYS A 390 20.24 2.68 -2.15
CA CYS A 390 19.53 2.91 -0.90
C CYS A 390 18.34 3.87 -1.09
N CYS A 391 18.51 4.96 -1.86
CA CYS A 391 17.45 5.95 -2.12
C CYS A 391 16.21 5.36 -2.80
N VAL A 392 16.34 4.21 -3.48
CA VAL A 392 15.18 3.45 -4.00
C VAL A 392 14.15 3.14 -2.92
N PHE A 393 14.58 2.96 -1.66
CA PHE A 393 13.70 2.65 -0.54
C PHE A 393 12.99 3.89 0.04
N SER A 394 13.49 5.12 -0.18
CA SER A 394 12.97 6.33 0.48
C SER A 394 11.90 7.09 -0.31
N ASN A 395 11.53 6.68 -1.52
CA ASN A 395 10.52 7.36 -2.36
C ASN A 395 10.86 8.85 -2.63
N HIS A 396 12.11 9.26 -2.39
CA HIS A 396 12.62 10.59 -2.68
C HIS A 396 12.83 10.70 -4.20
N ASP A 397 12.38 11.80 -4.82
CA ASP A 397 12.55 11.98 -6.27
C ASP A 397 14.04 12.20 -6.59
N ASP A 398 14.62 11.24 -7.30
CA ASP A 398 16.06 11.10 -7.60
C ASP A 398 16.59 12.08 -8.67
N ALA A 399 16.53 13.39 -8.43
CA ALA A 399 17.14 14.36 -9.35
C ALA A 399 18.53 14.86 -8.95
N GLU A 400 19.03 14.62 -7.71
CA GLU A 400 20.15 15.41 -7.16
C GLU A 400 21.29 14.64 -6.45
N PHE A 401 21.26 13.30 -6.34
CA PHE A 401 22.38 12.57 -5.70
C PHE A 401 23.49 12.22 -6.71
N ASP A 402 24.45 13.13 -6.85
CA ASP A 402 25.61 13.01 -7.75
C ASP A 402 26.96 12.89 -6.98
N ARG A 403 28.08 12.98 -7.71
CA ARG A 403 29.43 12.93 -7.10
C ARG A 403 29.69 14.09 -6.14
N SER A 404 29.13 15.28 -6.40
CA SER A 404 29.28 16.45 -5.55
C SER A 404 28.53 16.23 -4.23
N THR A 405 27.28 15.79 -4.32
CA THR A 405 26.44 15.46 -3.16
C THR A 405 27.05 14.35 -2.32
N LEU A 406 27.63 13.31 -2.95
CA LEU A 406 28.40 12.28 -2.25
C LEU A 406 29.63 12.86 -1.52
N GLY A 407 30.33 13.80 -2.14
CA GLY A 407 31.47 14.49 -1.53
C GLY A 407 31.07 15.27 -0.27
N SER A 408 29.99 16.04 -0.34
CA SER A 408 29.42 16.73 0.82
C SER A 408 29.00 15.76 1.93
N LEU A 409 28.34 14.67 1.55
CA LEU A 409 27.92 13.64 2.50
C LEU A 409 29.13 13.02 3.22
N ARG A 410 30.21 12.73 2.50
CA ARG A 410 31.46 12.21 3.07
C ARG A 410 32.07 13.18 4.08
N THR A 411 32.16 14.47 3.75
CA THR A 411 32.69 15.49 4.66
C THR A 411 31.88 15.56 5.96
N ILE A 412 30.56 15.46 5.88
CA ILE A 412 29.69 15.48 7.08
C ILE A 412 29.98 14.26 7.97
N PHE A 413 30.06 13.07 7.37
CA PHE A 413 30.43 11.85 8.09
C PHE A 413 31.80 11.94 8.78
N GLU A 414 32.78 12.63 8.19
CA GLU A 414 34.10 12.84 8.80
C GLU A 414 34.07 13.81 10.00
N THR A 415 33.08 14.71 10.04
CA THR A 415 32.93 15.71 11.12
C THR A 415 31.99 15.28 12.25
N LEU A 416 31.23 14.21 12.06
CA LEU A 416 30.19 13.77 12.99
C LEU A 416 30.74 12.91 14.13
N ASP A 417 30.34 13.24 15.35
CA ASP A 417 30.57 12.40 16.53
C ASP A 417 29.37 11.44 16.74
N MET A 418 29.37 10.36 15.95
CA MET A 418 28.36 9.29 16.03
C MET A 418 28.37 8.56 17.39
N THR A 419 29.49 8.65 18.14
CA THR A 419 29.66 7.95 19.41
C THR A 419 28.92 8.64 20.56
N HIS A 420 29.00 9.97 20.64
CA HIS A 420 28.46 10.71 21.78
C HIS A 420 27.13 11.44 21.49
N GLN A 421 26.85 11.85 20.25
CA GLN A 421 25.59 12.53 19.90
C GLN A 421 24.43 11.54 19.82
N ASP A 422 23.21 11.88 20.22
CA ASP A 422 22.03 11.02 20.03
C ASP A 422 21.55 10.98 18.56
N ALA A 423 20.65 10.05 18.25
CA ALA A 423 20.20 9.81 16.87
C ALA A 423 19.45 11.02 16.25
N ASP A 424 18.67 11.76 17.04
CA ASP A 424 17.90 12.90 16.54
C ASP A 424 18.83 14.06 16.22
N THR A 425 19.83 14.32 17.07
CA THR A 425 20.87 15.33 16.84
C THR A 425 21.70 15.03 15.58
N VAL A 426 22.06 13.75 15.37
CA VAL A 426 22.76 13.32 14.15
C VAL A 426 21.91 13.58 12.91
N LEU A 427 20.64 13.17 12.92
CA LEU A 427 19.72 13.39 11.80
C LEU A 427 19.43 14.88 11.55
N GLU A 428 19.41 15.72 12.60
CA GLU A 428 19.29 17.17 12.47
C GLU A 428 20.50 17.77 11.76
N THR A 429 21.71 17.34 12.11
CA THR A 429 22.95 17.79 11.45
C THR A 429 22.94 17.45 9.95
N PHE A 430 22.46 16.26 9.59
CA PHE A 430 22.25 15.90 8.19
C PHE A 430 21.19 16.76 7.51
N ALA A 431 20.06 17.01 8.18
CA ALA A 431 18.98 17.84 7.64
C ALA A 431 19.43 19.29 7.38
N GLU A 432 20.16 19.90 8.32
CA GLU A 432 20.76 21.24 8.17
C GLU A 432 21.73 21.32 6.98
N ALA A 433 22.39 20.21 6.66
CA ALA A 433 23.30 20.10 5.52
C ALA A 433 22.62 19.70 4.19
N GLY A 434 21.28 19.65 4.14
CA GLY A 434 20.50 19.34 2.94
C GLY A 434 20.20 17.85 2.72
N PHE A 435 20.48 16.99 3.70
CA PHE A 435 20.23 15.53 3.66
C PHE A 435 19.01 15.12 4.49
N GLU A 436 17.95 15.94 4.51
CA GLU A 436 16.72 15.69 5.29
C GLU A 436 16.08 14.32 4.98
N PHE A 437 16.22 13.85 3.73
CA PHE A 437 15.69 12.56 3.29
C PHE A 437 16.24 11.36 4.07
N LEU A 438 17.38 11.49 4.75
CA LEU A 438 17.93 10.43 5.59
C LEU A 438 16.99 10.06 6.74
N ARG A 439 16.15 10.99 7.22
CA ARG A 439 15.13 10.70 8.24
C ARG A 439 14.10 9.68 7.77
N ASP A 440 13.73 9.74 6.50
CA ASP A 440 12.79 8.80 5.90
C ASP A 440 13.47 7.54 5.36
N LEU A 441 14.71 7.66 4.87
CA LEU A 441 15.48 6.54 4.32
C LEU A 441 15.91 5.56 5.40
N VAL A 442 16.54 6.05 6.47
CA VAL A 442 17.22 5.20 7.46
C VAL A 442 16.27 4.16 8.08
N PRO A 443 15.05 4.52 8.55
CA PRO A 443 14.11 3.54 9.09
C PRO A 443 13.65 2.49 8.08
N ARG A 444 13.68 2.80 6.78
CA ARG A 444 13.28 1.87 5.71
C ARG A 444 14.37 0.89 5.32
N LEU A 445 15.62 1.18 5.69
CA LEU A 445 16.74 0.26 5.49
C LEU A 445 16.84 -0.78 6.61
N TYR A 446 16.06 -0.69 7.68
CA TYR A 446 16.15 -1.63 8.79
C TYR A 446 15.95 -3.08 8.33
N ASN A 447 16.90 -3.94 8.71
CA ASN A 447 16.94 -5.36 8.38
C ASN A 447 17.04 -5.69 6.88
N ILE A 448 17.31 -4.70 6.01
CA ILE A 448 17.61 -4.95 4.60
C ILE A 448 18.94 -5.71 4.49
N GLU A 449 18.94 -6.80 3.73
CA GLU A 449 20.13 -7.62 3.47
C GLU A 449 20.92 -7.03 2.29
N VAL A 450 22.22 -6.80 2.51
CA VAL A 450 23.18 -6.39 1.47
C VAL A 450 23.99 -7.60 1.05
N PHE A 451 24.04 -7.90 -0.24
CA PHE A 451 24.75 -9.05 -0.77
C PHE A 451 25.45 -8.73 -2.09
N THR A 452 26.50 -9.49 -2.41
CA THR A 452 27.14 -9.49 -3.74
C THR A 452 26.59 -10.62 -4.60
N ILE A 453 26.54 -10.41 -5.91
CA ILE A 453 25.98 -11.33 -6.90
C ILE A 453 27.12 -11.76 -7.83
N HIS A 454 27.46 -13.05 -7.81
CA HIS A 454 28.63 -13.58 -8.52
C HIS A 454 28.16 -14.46 -9.69
N HIS A 455 28.57 -14.11 -10.92
CA HIS A 455 28.33 -14.96 -12.10
C HIS A 455 29.52 -14.94 -13.07
N MET A 456 30.10 -16.13 -13.30
CA MET A 456 31.32 -16.35 -14.09
C MET A 456 32.46 -15.37 -13.77
N SER A 457 32.50 -14.22 -14.43
CA SER A 457 33.52 -13.18 -14.34
C SER A 457 32.98 -11.78 -14.03
N SER A 458 31.68 -11.65 -13.75
CA SER A 458 31.03 -10.37 -13.45
C SER A 458 30.41 -10.41 -12.06
N VAL A 459 30.68 -9.38 -11.26
CA VAL A 459 30.13 -9.25 -9.91
C VAL A 459 29.35 -7.95 -9.81
N SER A 460 28.17 -8.02 -9.21
CA SER A 460 27.36 -6.86 -8.82
C SER A 460 26.97 -6.97 -7.34
N PHE A 461 26.14 -6.06 -6.85
CA PHE A 461 25.54 -6.14 -5.52
C PHE A 461 24.04 -5.89 -5.59
N GLY A 462 23.36 -6.24 -4.51
CA GLY A 462 21.92 -6.06 -4.38
C GLY A 462 21.47 -5.85 -2.95
N PHE A 463 20.21 -5.43 -2.85
CA PHE A 463 19.49 -5.24 -1.60
C PHE A 463 18.22 -6.08 -1.63
N SER A 464 17.88 -6.73 -0.51
CA SER A 464 16.60 -7.42 -0.38
C SER A 464 16.03 -7.19 1.01
N GLU A 465 14.71 -7.01 1.06
CA GLU A 465 13.93 -7.02 2.31
C GLU A 465 13.86 -8.41 2.93
N GLN A 466 14.22 -9.46 2.17
CA GLN A 466 14.14 -10.84 2.60
C GLN A 466 15.54 -11.38 2.93
N SER A 467 15.62 -12.30 3.89
CA SER A 467 16.90 -12.90 4.31
C SER A 467 17.48 -13.79 3.19
N VAL A 468 18.37 -13.18 2.41
CA VAL A 468 19.17 -13.83 1.37
C VAL A 468 20.31 -14.60 2.02
N LYS A 469 20.48 -15.86 1.63
CA LYS A 469 21.56 -16.73 2.13
C LYS A 469 22.63 -16.91 1.06
N LYS A 470 23.80 -17.39 1.51
CA LYS A 470 24.87 -17.81 0.62
C LYS A 470 24.35 -18.84 -0.37
N ASP A 471 24.71 -18.67 -1.64
CA ASP A 471 24.36 -19.54 -2.77
C ASP A 471 22.88 -19.51 -3.20
N ASP A 472 22.04 -18.64 -2.62
CA ASP A 472 20.77 -18.25 -3.26
C ASP A 472 21.06 -17.63 -4.64
N GLN A 473 20.14 -17.74 -5.60
CA GLN A 473 20.37 -17.34 -6.98
C GLN A 473 19.43 -16.22 -7.41
N VAL A 474 19.97 -15.20 -8.07
CA VAL A 474 19.20 -14.06 -8.57
C VAL A 474 18.85 -14.28 -10.03
N PHE A 475 17.59 -14.01 -10.36
CA PHE A 475 17.04 -14.14 -11.70
C PHE A 475 16.36 -12.85 -12.17
N VAL A 476 16.33 -12.68 -13.49
CA VAL A 476 15.64 -11.56 -14.14
C VAL A 476 14.73 -12.10 -15.25
N ASN A 477 13.44 -11.75 -15.21
CA ASN A 477 12.50 -12.00 -16.29
C ASN A 477 11.49 -10.86 -16.41
N VAL A 478 11.64 -10.02 -17.44
CA VAL A 478 10.78 -8.85 -17.68
C VAL A 478 9.36 -9.18 -18.15
N SER A 479 9.10 -10.40 -18.65
CA SER A 479 7.77 -10.80 -19.11
C SER A 479 6.84 -11.16 -17.97
N GLN A 480 7.40 -11.58 -16.83
CA GLN A 480 6.64 -12.01 -15.65
C GLN A 480 6.81 -11.05 -14.47
N PHE A 481 8.01 -10.50 -14.28
CA PHE A 481 8.32 -9.58 -13.19
C PHE A 481 9.04 -8.34 -13.71
N ASN A 482 8.61 -7.16 -13.28
CA ASN A 482 9.35 -5.93 -13.58
C ASN A 482 10.60 -5.75 -12.70
N MET A 483 10.99 -6.77 -11.93
CA MET A 483 12.09 -6.72 -10.97
C MET A 483 12.91 -8.02 -10.92
N PRO A 484 14.19 -7.96 -10.50
CA PRO A 484 14.94 -9.14 -10.12
C PRO A 484 14.32 -9.86 -8.92
N PHE A 485 14.38 -11.19 -8.93
CA PHE A 485 13.88 -12.04 -7.86
C PHE A 485 14.93 -13.06 -7.43
N VAL A 486 14.88 -13.43 -6.16
CA VAL A 486 15.85 -14.32 -5.51
C VAL A 486 15.19 -15.66 -5.25
N LEU A 487 15.84 -16.72 -5.73
CA LEU A 487 15.41 -18.10 -5.57
C LEU A 487 16.39 -18.85 -4.68
N ARG A 488 15.84 -19.68 -3.79
CA ARG A 488 16.61 -20.64 -2.99
C ARG A 488 16.35 -22.02 -3.53
N HIS A 489 17.41 -22.79 -3.73
CA HIS A 489 17.26 -24.21 -4.01
C HIS A 489 16.52 -24.90 -2.85
N GLY A 490 15.36 -25.47 -3.16
CA GLY A 490 14.51 -26.15 -2.19
C GLY A 490 14.64 -27.66 -2.32
N CYS A 491 14.89 -28.34 -1.21
CA CYS A 491 15.08 -29.80 -1.07
C CYS A 491 13.83 -30.63 -1.44
N GLY A 492 13.45 -30.62 -2.71
CA GLY A 492 12.49 -31.55 -3.30
C GLY A 492 13.15 -32.27 -4.46
N THR A 493 14.17 -33.08 -4.18
CA THR A 493 14.58 -34.11 -5.14
C THR A 493 13.44 -35.11 -5.20
N ASP A 494 12.47 -34.88 -6.08
CA ASP A 494 11.66 -35.97 -6.59
C ASP A 494 12.62 -36.80 -7.44
N TYR A 495 13.28 -37.76 -6.77
CA TYR A 495 14.34 -38.63 -7.31
C TYR A 495 13.90 -39.39 -8.57
N ASN A 496 12.61 -39.33 -8.92
CA ASN A 496 12.04 -39.98 -10.07
C ASN A 496 12.11 -39.18 -11.39
N ARG A 497 12.43 -37.87 -11.39
CA ARG A 497 12.41 -37.05 -12.64
C ARG A 497 13.59 -36.09 -12.89
N GLY A 498 14.51 -35.89 -11.94
CA GLY A 498 15.69 -35.03 -12.16
C GLY A 498 15.39 -33.53 -12.32
N GLN A 499 14.16 -33.08 -12.03
CA GLN A 499 13.77 -31.67 -12.07
C GLN A 499 14.15 -30.95 -10.76
N VAL A 500 14.61 -29.70 -10.87
CA VAL A 500 15.05 -28.87 -9.73
C VAL A 500 13.96 -27.85 -9.39
N TYR A 501 13.43 -27.92 -8.17
CA TYR A 501 12.46 -26.96 -7.66
C TYR A 501 13.13 -25.88 -6.80
N HIS A 502 12.59 -24.68 -6.89
CA HIS A 502 13.06 -23.51 -6.18
C HIS A 502 11.98 -22.93 -5.28
N LYS A 503 12.40 -22.33 -4.18
CA LYS A 503 11.54 -21.51 -3.34
C LYS A 503 11.79 -20.04 -3.64
N LEU A 504 10.72 -19.24 -3.74
CA LEU A 504 10.82 -17.79 -3.87
C LEU A 504 11.26 -17.18 -2.54
N VAL A 505 12.52 -16.73 -2.47
CA VAL A 505 13.04 -16.01 -1.29
C VAL A 505 12.43 -14.63 -1.25
N GLY A 506 12.45 -13.91 -2.36
CA GLY A 506 12.03 -12.52 -2.35
C GLY A 506 12.38 -11.79 -3.63
N PHE A 507 12.28 -10.48 -3.55
CA PHE A 507 12.68 -9.59 -4.63
C PHE A 507 13.92 -8.82 -4.21
N ALA A 508 14.67 -8.34 -5.21
CA ALA A 508 15.91 -7.61 -4.94
C ALA A 508 16.10 -6.41 -5.86
N TYR A 509 16.65 -5.33 -5.30
CA TYR A 509 17.39 -4.35 -6.08
C TYR A 509 18.69 -4.99 -6.58
N VAL A 510 19.06 -4.72 -7.83
CA VAL A 510 20.35 -5.15 -8.39
C VAL A 510 21.04 -3.98 -9.08
N ASP A 511 22.25 -3.66 -8.62
CA ASP A 511 23.11 -2.65 -9.23
C ASP A 511 23.46 -3.04 -10.67
N GLY A 512 23.42 -2.06 -11.57
CA GLY A 512 23.61 -2.24 -13.01
C GLY A 512 22.38 -2.72 -13.79
N ILE A 513 21.32 -3.19 -13.13
CA ILE A 513 20.10 -3.71 -13.78
C ILE A 513 18.88 -2.84 -13.50
N CYS A 514 18.71 -2.41 -12.25
CA CYS A 514 17.57 -1.56 -11.89
C CYS A 514 17.77 -0.13 -12.45
N PRO A 515 16.71 0.56 -12.92
CA PRO A 515 16.77 1.93 -13.41
C PRO A 515 17.56 2.84 -12.48
N ARG A 516 18.21 3.83 -13.07
CA ARG A 516 19.11 4.82 -12.44
C ARG A 516 20.56 4.36 -12.26
N THR A 517 20.89 3.10 -12.55
CA THR A 517 22.27 2.71 -12.91
C THR A 517 22.47 2.98 -14.40
N VAL A 518 23.62 3.55 -14.79
CA VAL A 518 24.00 4.02 -16.15
C VAL A 518 23.23 3.30 -17.28
N GLU A 519 22.60 4.07 -18.20
CA GLU A 519 21.74 3.55 -19.30
C GLU A 519 22.38 2.40 -20.11
N SER A 520 23.71 2.37 -20.15
CA SER A 520 24.48 1.20 -20.54
C SER A 520 25.65 1.04 -19.57
N ASN A 521 25.83 -0.15 -19.01
CA ASN A 521 26.98 -0.49 -18.18
C ASN A 521 27.48 -1.91 -18.48
N PRO A 522 28.74 -2.25 -18.15
CA PRO A 522 29.31 -3.55 -18.47
C PRO A 522 28.56 -4.73 -17.86
N TYR A 523 27.96 -4.55 -16.68
CA TYR A 523 27.16 -5.59 -16.03
C TYR A 523 25.85 -5.84 -16.77
N LEU A 524 25.15 -4.78 -17.20
CA LEU A 524 23.93 -4.86 -18.01
C LEU A 524 24.19 -5.53 -19.37
N ASP A 525 25.30 -5.17 -20.02
CA ASP A 525 25.72 -5.76 -21.28
C ASP A 525 25.96 -7.26 -21.12
N TYR A 526 26.64 -7.64 -20.04
CA TYR A 526 26.84 -9.04 -19.68
C TYR A 526 25.52 -9.78 -19.44
N VAL A 527 24.61 -9.22 -18.63
CA VAL A 527 23.30 -9.82 -18.33
C VAL A 527 22.49 -10.09 -19.61
N CYS A 528 22.57 -9.18 -20.59
CA CYS A 528 21.92 -9.37 -21.89
C CYS A 528 22.46 -10.57 -22.70
N THR A 529 23.66 -11.07 -22.38
CA THR A 529 24.24 -12.27 -23.01
C THR A 529 23.88 -13.58 -22.32
N VAL A 530 23.44 -13.55 -21.07
CA VAL A 530 23.14 -14.75 -20.27
C VAL A 530 21.89 -15.47 -20.81
N PRO A 531 21.93 -16.77 -21.15
CA PRO A 531 20.76 -17.46 -21.71
C PRO A 531 19.59 -17.53 -20.72
N HIS A 532 18.38 -17.72 -21.24
CA HIS A 532 17.21 -17.99 -20.41
C HIS A 532 17.20 -19.45 -19.96
N GLU A 533 16.76 -19.67 -18.72
CA GLU A 533 16.51 -20.98 -18.13
C GLU A 533 15.04 -21.11 -17.75
N GLU A 534 14.54 -22.35 -17.72
CA GLU A 534 13.23 -22.69 -17.18
C GLU A 534 13.35 -22.93 -15.68
N LEU A 535 12.40 -22.38 -14.91
CA LEU A 535 12.43 -22.34 -13.46
C LEU A 535 11.12 -22.85 -12.91
N LEU A 536 11.20 -23.81 -12.00
CA LEU A 536 10.03 -24.38 -11.34
C LEU A 536 9.96 -23.87 -9.91
N LEU A 537 8.99 -23.01 -9.61
CA LEU A 537 8.74 -22.52 -8.25
C LEU A 537 7.71 -23.39 -7.55
N LYS A 538 8.06 -23.89 -6.38
CA LYS A 538 7.18 -24.70 -5.54
C LYS A 538 7.04 -24.13 -4.13
#